data_AF-W1YJS8-F1
#
_entry.id   AF-W1YJS8-F1
#
_cell.length_a   1.000
_cell.length_b   1.000
_cell.length_c   1.000
_cell.angle_alpha   90.00
_cell.angle_beta   90.00
_cell.angle_gamma   90.00
#
_symmetry.space_group_name_H-M   'P 1'
#
loop_
_entity.id
_entity.type
_entity.pdbx_description
1 polymer ?
#
loop_
_entity_poly.entity_id
_entity_poly.type
_entity_poly.pdbx_seq_one_letter_code
_entity_poly.pdbx_strand_id
1 'polypeptide(L)' 'FYHYENKVGWHSVLSHGQYGPYGPQSVYAMFIPWQADEGTRQDAITEAKRAKAEAGASRYVVVDPLGDGQYE' A
#
# COMPACT_ATOMS: atom_id res chain seq x y z
N PHE A 1 20.61 19.48 16.21
CA PHE A 1 20.53 19.50 14.73
C PHE A 1 19.07 19.31 14.33
N TYR A 2 18.51 20.37 13.76
CA TYR A 2 17.36 20.50 12.84
C TYR A 2 16.12 19.58 12.97
N HIS A 3 14.99 20.24 13.22
CA HIS A 3 13.64 19.81 12.85
C HIS A 3 13.59 19.40 11.36
N TYR A 4 13.10 18.20 11.06
CA TYR A 4 12.84 17.80 9.69
C TYR A 4 11.39 18.13 9.31
N GLU A 5 11.21 19.11 8.42
CA GLU A 5 10.02 19.25 7.56
C GLU A 5 10.02 18.16 6.46
N ASN A 6 10.25 16.89 6.83
CA ASN A 6 10.21 15.74 5.93
C ASN A 6 8.85 15.05 6.05
N LYS A 7 7.84 15.55 5.34
CA LYS A 7 6.61 14.79 5.14
C LYS A 7 6.86 13.75 4.04
N VAL A 8 6.91 12.47 4.41
CA VAL A 8 7.13 11.36 3.47
C VAL A 8 5.77 10.79 3.05
N GLY A 9 5.49 10.78 1.75
CA GLY A 9 4.28 10.20 1.16
C GLY A 9 4.26 8.67 1.17
N TRP A 10 3.11 8.08 0.88
CA TRP A 10 2.97 6.64 0.63
C TRP A 10 3.29 6.28 -0.82
N HIS A 11 3.53 5.00 -1.09
CA HIS A 11 3.73 4.48 -2.45
C HIS A 11 2.97 3.17 -2.67
N SER A 12 2.35 3.00 -3.84
CA SER A 12 1.66 1.77 -4.20
C SER A 12 2.24 1.15 -5.48
N VAL A 13 2.23 -0.18 -5.51
CA VAL A 13 2.67 -1.00 -6.64
C VAL A 13 1.56 -1.96 -6.99
N LEU A 14 1.13 -1.93 -8.25
CA LEU A 14 0.21 -2.90 -8.82
C LEU A 14 0.97 -3.75 -9.83
N SER A 15 1.13 -5.03 -9.52
CA SER A 15 1.79 -6.00 -10.38
C SER A 15 0.75 -6.95 -10.97
N HIS A 16 0.77 -7.11 -12.30
CA HIS A 16 -0.08 -8.06 -13.02
C HIS A 16 0.79 -9.05 -13.78
N GLY A 17 0.68 -10.33 -13.42
CA GLY A 17 1.18 -11.46 -14.20
C GLY A 17 0.04 -12.07 -15.00
N GLN A 18 0.12 -12.00 -16.33
CA GLN A 18 -0.87 -12.65 -17.22
C GLN A 18 -0.49 -14.09 -17.58
N TYR A 19 0.78 -14.46 -17.43
CA TYR A 19 1.32 -15.73 -17.90
C TYR A 19 2.16 -16.40 -16.82
N GLY A 20 1.76 -17.61 -16.43
CA GLY A 20 2.44 -18.43 -15.43
C GLY A 20 1.70 -19.76 -15.23
N PRO A 21 2.36 -20.79 -14.68
CA PRO A 21 1.77 -22.13 -14.49
C PRO A 21 0.56 -22.14 -13.53
N TYR A 22 0.31 -21.04 -12.82
CA TYR A 22 -0.77 -20.87 -11.84
C TYR A 22 -1.88 -19.92 -12.30
N GLY A 23 -1.92 -19.58 -13.60
CA GLY A 23 -2.91 -18.65 -14.17
C GLY A 23 -2.60 -17.17 -13.91
N PRO A 24 -3.48 -16.26 -14.35
CA PRO A 24 -3.32 -14.83 -14.12
C PRO A 24 -3.32 -14.50 -12.62
N GLN A 25 -2.32 -13.75 -12.18
CA GLN A 25 -2.18 -13.31 -10.79
C GLN A 25 -1.90 -11.82 -10.76
N SER A 26 -2.53 -11.10 -9.84
CA SER A 26 -2.21 -9.69 -9.61
C SER A 26 -2.11 -9.37 -8.13
N VAL A 27 -1.14 -8.52 -7.80
CA VAL A 27 -0.84 -8.12 -6.43
C VAL A 27 -0.78 -6.62 -6.37
N TYR A 28 -1.57 -6.04 -5.48
CA TYR A 28 -1.49 -4.67 -5.07
C TYR A 28 -0.74 -4.59 -3.73
N ALA A 29 0.31 -3.79 -3.68
CA ALA A 29 1.07 -3.52 -2.46
C ALA A 29 1.08 -2.02 -2.17
N MET A 30 0.80 -1.65 -0.93
CA MET A 30 0.85 -0.28 -0.41
C MET A 30 1.94 -0.20 0.65
N PHE A 31 2.81 0.80 0.54
CA PHE A 31 3.91 1.04 1.46
C PHE A 31 3.72 2.39 2.14
N ILE A 32 3.52 2.37 3.45
CA ILE A 32 3.41 3.56 4.29
C ILE A 32 4.71 3.68 5.09
N PRO A 33 5.52 4.71 4.88
CA PRO A 33 6.75 4.89 5.65
C PRO A 33 6.43 5.21 7.10
N TRP A 34 7.27 4.76 8.04
CA TRP A 34 7.11 5.05 9.47
C TRP A 34 7.17 6.57 9.79
N GLN A 35 7.75 7.37 8.90
CA GLN A 35 7.81 8.84 9.02
C GLN A 35 6.53 9.53 8.52
N ALA A 36 5.59 8.79 7.92
CA ALA A 36 4.34 9.35 7.44
C ALA A 36 3.52 9.91 8.61
N ASP A 37 2.99 11.11 8.41
CA ASP A 37 2.03 11.71 9.33
C ASP A 37 0.67 10.99 9.25
N GLU A 38 -0.20 11.24 10.24
CA GLU A 38 -1.49 10.55 10.33
C GLU A 38 -2.40 10.83 9.14
N GLY A 39 -2.33 12.05 8.58
CA GLY A 39 -3.10 12.40 7.38
C GLY A 39 -2.66 11.59 6.17
N THR A 40 -1.36 11.46 5.96
CA THR A 40 -0.76 10.67 4.87
C THR A 40 -1.06 9.18 5.04
N ARG A 41 -1.04 8.67 6.28
CA ARG A 41 -1.40 7.29 6.59
C ARG A 41 -2.88 7.02 6.28
N GLN A 42 -3.78 7.90 6.72
CA GLN A 42 -5.21 7.74 6.47
C GLN A 42 -5.55 7.82 4.98
N ASP A 43 -4.85 8.68 4.23
CA ASP A 43 -4.95 8.78 2.77
C ASP A 43 -4.53 7.46 2.10
N ALA A 44 -3.37 6.91 2.46
CA ALA A 44 -2.88 5.63 1.96
C ALA A 44 -3.86 4.47 2.22
N ILE A 45 -4.42 4.38 3.44
CA ILE A 45 -5.39 3.36 3.81
C ILE A 45 -6.69 3.51 3.01
N THR A 46 -7.12 4.75 2.78
CA THR A 46 -8.32 5.04 1.99
C THR A 46 -8.12 4.61 0.54
N GLU A 47 -6.97 4.92 -0.05
CA GLU A 47 -6.63 4.50 -1.41
C GLU A 47 -6.48 2.98 -1.53
N ALA A 48 -5.86 2.31 -0.55
CA ALA A 48 -5.75 0.86 -0.53
C ALA A 48 -7.14 0.18 -0.46
N LYS A 49 -8.07 0.72 0.35
CA LYS A 49 -9.46 0.24 0.40
C LYS A 49 -10.20 0.47 -0.91
N ARG A 50 -9.98 1.64 -1.54
CA ARG A 50 -10.54 1.94 -2.86
C ARG A 50 -10.03 0.96 -3.91
N ALA A 51 -8.72 0.73 -3.97
CA ALA A 51 -8.11 -0.24 -4.88
C ALA A 51 -8.63 -1.67 -4.67
N LYS A 52 -8.93 -2.06 -3.42
CA LYS A 52 -9.59 -3.34 -3.07
C LYS A 52 -11.02 -3.42 -3.58
N ALA A 53 -11.79 -2.34 -3.44
CA ALA A 53 -13.17 -2.25 -3.93
C ALA A 53 -13.26 -2.25 -5.46
N GLU A 54 -12.31 -1.62 -6.14
CA GLU A 54 -12.24 -1.58 -7.61
C GLU A 54 -11.71 -2.90 -8.23
N ALA A 55 -11.45 -3.93 -7.40
CA ALA A 55 -11.15 -5.33 -7.76
C ALA A 55 -10.02 -5.55 -8.80
N GLY A 56 -9.11 -4.57 -8.94
CA GLY A 56 -8.03 -4.59 -9.93
C GLY A 56 -6.89 -5.60 -9.65
N ALA A 57 -6.81 -6.16 -8.44
CA ALA A 57 -5.78 -7.12 -8.04
C ALA A 57 -6.35 -8.38 -7.38
N SER A 58 -5.68 -9.53 -7.53
CA SER A 58 -6.04 -10.79 -6.86
C SER A 58 -5.68 -10.78 -5.37
N ARG A 59 -4.65 -10.04 -4.98
CA ARG A 59 -4.18 -9.91 -3.59
C ARG A 59 -3.87 -8.46 -3.26
N TYR A 60 -4.06 -8.10 -2.00
CA TYR A 60 -3.84 -6.75 -1.48
C TYR A 60 -2.96 -6.84 -0.24
N VAL A 61 -1.92 -6.01 -0.19
CA VAL A 61 -0.99 -5.96 0.94
C VAL A 61 -0.79 -4.51 1.32
N VAL A 62 -1.01 -4.18 2.58
CA VAL A 62 -0.66 -2.87 3.15
C VAL A 62 0.44 -3.07 4.17
N VAL A 63 1.58 -2.42 3.94
CA VAL A 63 2.73 -2.43 4.83
C VAL A 63 2.75 -1.10 5.58
N ASP A 64 2.19 -1.11 6.79
CA ASP A 64 2.28 0.00 7.74
C ASP A 64 3.06 -0.46 8.98
N PRO A 65 4.31 0.02 9.17
CA PRO A 65 5.13 -0.36 10.32
C PRO A 65 4.64 0.24 11.64
N LEU A 66 3.73 1.23 11.60
CA LEU A 66 3.15 1.86 12.79
C LEU A 66 1.69 1.46 13.05
N GLY A 67 1.05 0.73 12.13
CA GLY A 67 -0.28 0.13 12.31
C GLY A 67 -0.23 -1.26 12.96
N ASP A 68 -1.35 -2.00 12.96
CA ASP A 68 -1.41 -3.38 13.51
C ASP A 68 -0.65 -4.43 12.65
N GLY A 69 0.18 -3.99 11.71
CA GLY A 69 0.94 -4.83 10.80
C GLY A 69 0.22 -5.13 9.48
N GLN A 70 0.62 -6.23 8.84
CA GLN A 70 0.18 -6.61 7.49
C GLN A 70 -1.26 -7.14 7.49
N TYR A 71 -2.16 -6.45 6.79
CA TYR A 71 -3.53 -6.93 6.52
C TYR A 71 -3.55 -7.71 5.20
N GLU A 72 -4.13 -8.93 5.19
CA GLU A 72 -4.50 -9.69 3.97
C GLU A 72 -5.92 -9.31 3.47
#